data_AF-A0AAW9QBW0-F1
#
_entry.id   AF-A0AAW9QBW0-F1
#
_cell.length_a   1.000
_cell.length_b   1.000
_cell.length_c   1.000
_cell.angle_alpha   90.00
_cell.angle_beta   90.00
_cell.angle_gamma   90.00
#
_symmetry.space_group_name_H-M   'P 1'
#
loop_
_entity.id
_entity.type
_entity.pdbx_description
1 polymer ?
#
loop_
_entity_poly.entity_id
_entity_poly.type
_entity_poly.pdbx_seq_one_letter_code
_entity_poly.pdbx_strand_id
1 'polypeptide(L)'
;MRVSHSDQITSIWLMRLAAAIFGGVIFSVAFAADLELPPDVYGNYSPGGDCAKQPRIIVNKAGVHLDTAVGKRGPLPVMVSYTFVGGARYSGIQIWALVKHGGRNRWGDDNTPVILTFNADEKRGALTAELENPGKERPVTLDGPLASVAQAGRFRLCSTQAK
;
A
#
# COMPACT_ATOMS: atom_id res chain seq x y z
N MET A 1 -59.54 59.24 29.42
CA MET A 1 -60.10 60.02 28.31
C MET A 1 -59.98 59.20 27.04
N ARG A 2 -61.11 58.91 26.35
CA ARG A 2 -61.16 58.48 24.93
C ARG A 2 -60.53 59.60 24.08
N VAL A 3 -59.94 59.38 22.90
CA VAL A 3 -60.47 59.06 21.54
C VAL A 3 -59.17 58.75 20.70
N SER A 4 -59.04 57.88 19.70
CA SER A 4 -59.77 57.81 18.42
C SER A 4 -59.35 56.56 17.61
N HIS A 5 -60.33 55.99 16.90
CA HIS A 5 -60.19 55.09 15.76
C HIS A 5 -59.39 55.72 14.61
N SER A 6 -58.69 54.89 13.83
CA SER A 6 -58.69 54.99 12.36
C SER A 6 -58.35 53.63 11.75
N ASP A 7 -59.36 53.01 11.16
CA ASP A 7 -59.24 51.92 10.20
C ASP A 7 -58.44 52.37 8.97
N GLN A 8 -57.61 51.50 8.39
CA GLN A 8 -57.66 51.28 6.94
C GLN A 8 -57.02 49.96 6.51
N ILE A 9 -57.89 49.13 5.93
CA ILE A 9 -57.64 47.95 5.13
C ILE A 9 -56.83 48.33 3.88
N THR A 10 -55.82 47.52 3.54
CA THR A 10 -55.19 47.23 2.23
C THR A 10 -53.79 46.69 2.59
N SER A 11 -53.27 45.57 2.11
CA SER A 11 -53.35 44.98 0.80
C SER A 11 -52.93 43.51 0.95
N ILE A 12 -53.83 42.59 0.64
CA ILE A 12 -53.45 41.25 0.20
C ILE A 12 -52.70 41.45 -1.11
N TRP A 13 -51.51 40.87 -1.27
CA TRP A 13 -50.96 40.30 -2.51
C TRP A 13 -49.42 40.25 -2.42
N LEU A 14 -48.92 39.01 -2.44
CA LEU A 14 -47.60 38.54 -2.86
C LEU A 14 -46.37 39.34 -2.41
N MET A 15 -45.50 38.68 -1.63
CA MET A 15 -44.12 38.49 -2.08
C MET A 15 -43.46 37.27 -1.42
N ARG A 16 -43.44 36.19 -2.21
CA ARG A 16 -42.30 35.31 -2.49
C ARG A 16 -41.53 34.71 -1.31
N LEU A 17 -41.88 33.45 -1.05
CA LEU A 17 -40.99 32.34 -0.71
C LEU A 17 -39.55 32.56 -1.23
N ALA A 18 -38.58 32.71 -0.34
CA ALA A 18 -37.17 32.47 -0.62
C ALA A 18 -36.70 31.37 0.32
N ALA A 19 -37.04 30.12 -0.01
CA ALA A 19 -36.43 28.95 0.59
C ALA A 19 -35.00 28.86 0.04
N ALA A 20 -34.02 29.33 0.82
CA ALA A 20 -32.61 29.15 0.50
C ALA A 20 -32.28 27.65 0.62
N ILE A 21 -32.26 26.95 -0.51
CA ILE A 21 -31.76 25.58 -0.63
C ILE A 21 -30.23 25.66 -0.48
N PHE A 22 -29.72 25.61 0.75
CA PHE A 22 -28.34 25.21 0.98
C PHE A 22 -28.26 23.69 0.79
N GLY A 23 -28.23 23.27 -0.48
CA GLY A 23 -27.87 21.92 -0.86
C GLY A 23 -26.41 21.69 -0.52
N GLY A 24 -26.16 21.04 0.62
CA GLY A 24 -24.83 20.56 0.99
C GLY A 24 -24.37 19.54 -0.04
N VAL A 25 -23.49 19.95 -0.94
CA VAL A 25 -22.78 19.01 -1.83
C VAL A 25 -21.80 18.25 -0.95
N ILE A 26 -22.18 17.03 -0.56
CA ILE A 26 -21.26 16.08 0.07
C ILE A 26 -20.35 15.59 -1.07
N PHE A 27 -19.17 16.19 -1.20
CA PHE A 27 -18.12 15.63 -2.05
C PHE A 27 -17.58 14.37 -1.36
N SER A 28 -17.92 13.21 -1.90
CA SER A 28 -17.24 11.96 -1.55
C SER A 28 -15.79 12.07 -1.99
N VAL A 29 -14.88 12.34 -1.05
CA VAL A 29 -13.44 12.24 -1.32
C VAL A 29 -13.10 10.76 -1.36
N ALA A 30 -12.88 10.22 -2.56
CA ALA A 30 -12.37 8.86 -2.71
C ALA A 30 -10.90 8.84 -2.29
N PHE A 31 -10.59 8.20 -1.16
CA PHE A 31 -9.21 7.85 -0.83
C PHE A 31 -8.85 6.57 -1.60
N ALA A 32 -7.77 6.62 -2.37
CA ALA A 32 -7.16 5.41 -2.92
C ALA A 32 -6.60 4.59 -1.75
N ALA A 33 -7.21 3.44 -1.46
CA ALA A 33 -6.66 2.51 -0.48
C ALA A 33 -5.41 1.83 -1.06
N ASP A 34 -4.40 1.61 -0.21
CA ASP A 34 -3.26 0.75 -0.58
C ASP A 34 -3.80 -0.64 -0.97
N LEU A 35 -3.30 -1.19 -2.08
CA LEU A 35 -3.72 -2.50 -2.58
C LEU A 35 -3.21 -3.62 -1.66
N GLU A 36 -4.04 -4.63 -1.44
CA GLU A 36 -3.64 -5.84 -0.73
C GLU A 36 -2.85 -6.79 -1.65
N LEU A 37 -1.97 -7.59 -1.04
CA LEU A 37 -1.27 -8.66 -1.75
C LEU A 37 -2.23 -9.79 -2.12
N PRO A 38 -2.16 -10.29 -3.37
CA PRO A 38 -3.08 -11.33 -3.82
C PRO A 38 -2.78 -12.68 -3.13
N PRO A 39 -3.78 -13.54 -2.92
CA PRO A 39 -3.58 -14.78 -2.16
C PRO A 39 -2.57 -15.76 -2.78
N ASP A 40 -2.28 -15.65 -4.08
CA ASP A 40 -1.35 -16.54 -4.78
C ASP A 40 0.12 -16.31 -4.41
N VAL A 41 0.45 -15.19 -3.75
CA VAL A 41 1.78 -14.91 -3.19
C VAL A 41 1.91 -15.26 -1.71
N TYR A 42 0.88 -15.85 -1.10
CA TYR A 42 0.95 -16.23 0.31
C TYR A 42 1.84 -17.44 0.53
N GLY A 43 2.58 -17.43 1.63
CA GLY A 43 3.45 -18.51 2.07
C GLY A 43 4.75 -18.03 2.70
N ASN A 44 5.68 -18.96 2.88
CA ASN A 44 7.01 -18.69 3.43
C ASN A 44 8.01 -18.73 2.28
N TYR A 45 8.86 -17.72 2.18
CA TYR A 45 9.92 -17.63 1.20
C TYR A 45 11.27 -17.62 1.91
N SER A 46 12.22 -18.41 1.42
CA SER A 46 13.58 -18.46 1.95
C SER A 46 14.60 -18.59 0.81
N PRO A 47 15.89 -18.31 1.06
CA PRO A 47 16.94 -18.55 0.09
C PRO A 47 16.91 -20.01 -0.42
N GLY A 48 16.74 -20.16 -1.73
CA GLY A 48 16.60 -21.47 -2.38
C GLY A 48 15.33 -22.27 -2.04
N GLY A 49 14.40 -21.71 -1.25
CA GLY A 49 13.16 -22.39 -0.84
C GLY A 49 13.35 -23.40 0.31
N ASP A 50 14.50 -23.38 0.97
CA ASP A 50 14.78 -24.19 2.15
C ASP A 50 14.23 -23.50 3.41
N CYS A 51 13.08 -23.95 3.89
CA CYS A 51 12.37 -23.28 4.98
C CYS A 51 13.07 -23.37 6.34
N ALA A 52 14.07 -24.24 6.49
CA ALA A 52 14.89 -24.29 7.69
C ALA A 52 15.85 -23.10 7.78
N LYS A 53 16.17 -22.47 6.64
CA LYS A 53 17.12 -21.34 6.56
C LYS A 53 16.45 -20.00 6.79
N GLN A 54 17.26 -19.05 7.25
CA GLN A 54 16.95 -17.63 7.33
C GLN A 54 17.83 -16.84 6.33
N PRO A 55 17.44 -15.62 5.94
CA PRO A 55 16.19 -14.93 6.32
C PRO A 55 14.95 -15.57 5.67
N ARG A 56 13.79 -15.43 6.32
CA ARG A 56 12.49 -15.82 5.77
C ARG A 56 11.59 -14.60 5.59
N ILE A 57 10.87 -14.58 4.48
CA ILE A 57 9.80 -13.63 4.20
C ILE A 57 8.49 -14.41 4.27
N ILE A 58 7.62 -14.02 5.19
CA ILE A 58 6.35 -14.70 5.49
C ILE A 58 5.23 -13.79 5.00
N VAL A 59 4.41 -14.28 4.08
CA VAL A 59 3.31 -13.52 3.48
C VAL A 59 2.00 -14.23 3.78
N ASN A 60 1.08 -13.52 4.40
CA ASN A 60 -0.25 -14.03 4.71
C ASN A 60 -1.26 -12.86 4.76
N LYS A 61 -2.49 -13.14 5.19
CA LYS A 61 -3.55 -12.14 5.32
C LYS A 61 -3.21 -10.97 6.28
N ALA A 62 -2.29 -11.16 7.22
CA ALA A 62 -1.84 -10.09 8.11
C ALA A 62 -0.76 -9.20 7.46
N GLY A 63 -0.24 -9.58 6.28
CA GLY A 63 0.76 -8.82 5.54
C GLY A 63 2.10 -9.55 5.42
N VAL A 64 3.15 -8.77 5.11
CA VAL A 64 4.52 -9.27 4.94
C VAL A 64 5.27 -9.20 6.27
N HIS A 65 5.92 -10.28 6.67
CA HIS A 65 6.72 -10.36 7.88
C HIS A 65 8.10 -10.92 7.56
N LEU A 66 9.11 -10.49 8.31
CA LEU A 66 10.48 -10.94 8.21
C LEU A 66 10.85 -11.74 9.44
N ASP A 67 11.49 -12.87 9.24
CA ASP A 67 12.06 -13.70 10.29
C ASP A 67 13.52 -14.00 9.95
N THR A 68 14.43 -13.33 10.65
CA THR A 68 15.86 -13.31 10.35
C THR A 68 16.67 -13.66 11.59
N ALA A 69 17.95 -14.00 11.40
CA ALA A 69 18.85 -14.30 12.53
C ALA A 69 19.06 -13.09 13.46
N VAL A 70 18.92 -11.88 12.90
CA VAL A 70 19.08 -10.60 13.62
C VAL A 70 17.76 -10.05 14.18
N GLY A 71 16.65 -10.81 14.06
CA GLY A 71 15.36 -10.44 14.63
C GLY A 71 14.18 -10.65 13.69
N LYS A 72 12.99 -10.34 14.20
CA LYS A 72 11.71 -10.40 13.46
C LYS A 72 11.17 -9.00 13.23
N ARG A 73 10.46 -8.79 12.13
CA ARG A 73 9.82 -7.51 11.79
C ARG A 73 8.50 -7.76 11.07
N GLY A 74 7.43 -7.04 11.41
CA GLY A 74 6.20 -7.05 10.64
C GLY A 74 4.95 -6.77 11.47
N PRO A 75 3.79 -6.58 10.81
CA PRO A 75 3.65 -6.52 9.35
C PRO A 75 4.37 -5.30 8.75
N LEU A 76 5.01 -5.47 7.60
CA LEU A 76 5.69 -4.38 6.92
C LEU A 76 4.65 -3.44 6.29
N PRO A 77 4.80 -2.11 6.44
CA PRO A 77 4.05 -1.17 5.63
C PRO A 77 4.55 -1.27 4.19
N VAL A 78 3.66 -1.62 3.26
CA VAL A 78 3.99 -1.78 1.84
C VAL A 78 3.02 -0.99 0.97
N MET A 79 3.52 -0.49 -0.15
CA MET A 79 2.70 -0.09 -1.29
C MET A 79 2.77 -1.21 -2.32
N VAL A 80 1.63 -1.62 -2.87
CA VAL A 80 1.57 -2.73 -3.83
C VAL A 80 1.31 -2.20 -5.23
N SER A 81 2.09 -2.67 -6.20
CA SER A 81 1.92 -2.41 -7.62
C SER A 81 1.95 -3.72 -8.40
N TYR A 82 1.14 -3.80 -9.47
CA TYR A 82 1.11 -4.93 -10.38
C TYR A 82 1.78 -4.51 -11.68
N THR A 83 2.75 -5.28 -12.14
CA THR A 83 3.53 -4.95 -13.33
C THR A 83 3.76 -6.18 -14.21
N PHE A 84 3.95 -5.94 -15.49
CA PHE A 84 4.43 -6.94 -16.43
C PHE A 84 5.77 -6.45 -16.96
N VAL A 85 6.80 -7.29 -16.86
CA VAL A 85 8.14 -6.92 -17.34
C VAL A 85 8.38 -7.44 -18.77
N GLY A 86 7.57 -8.39 -19.25
CA GLY A 86 7.24 -8.58 -20.67
C GLY A 86 8.42 -8.71 -21.64
N GLY A 87 8.70 -9.94 -22.09
CA GLY A 87 9.53 -10.21 -23.27
C GLY A 87 8.71 -10.70 -24.46
N ALA A 88 9.37 -11.25 -25.49
CA ALA A 88 8.69 -11.88 -26.64
C ALA A 88 7.72 -13.03 -26.25
N ARG A 89 7.81 -13.52 -25.00
CA ARG A 89 6.91 -14.52 -24.42
C ARG A 89 6.50 -14.06 -23.03
N TYR A 90 5.35 -13.42 -22.94
CA TYR A 90 4.72 -13.10 -21.67
C TYR A 90 4.21 -14.37 -20.98
N SER A 91 4.49 -14.50 -19.68
CA SER A 91 4.16 -15.67 -18.88
C SER A 91 3.48 -15.35 -17.55
N GLY A 92 3.35 -14.06 -17.18
CA GLY A 92 2.54 -13.67 -16.02
C GLY A 92 2.82 -12.27 -15.48
N ILE A 93 2.04 -11.88 -14.48
CA ILE A 93 2.18 -10.62 -13.75
C ILE A 93 3.19 -10.78 -12.61
N GLN A 94 4.02 -9.77 -12.42
CA GLN A 94 4.82 -9.58 -11.22
C GLN A 94 4.07 -8.67 -10.25
N ILE A 95 4.23 -8.91 -8.96
CA ILE A 95 3.66 -8.06 -7.91
C ILE A 95 4.81 -7.43 -7.14
N TRP A 96 4.89 -6.11 -7.15
CA TRP A 96 5.89 -5.35 -6.43
C TRP A 96 5.30 -4.85 -5.13
N ALA A 97 5.87 -5.27 -4.00
CA ALA A 97 5.61 -4.68 -2.69
C ALA A 97 6.79 -3.77 -2.32
N LEU A 98 6.57 -2.47 -2.43
CA LEU A 98 7.52 -1.42 -2.10
C LEU A 98 7.47 -1.19 -0.58
N VAL A 99 8.53 -1.56 0.13
CA VAL A 99 8.58 -1.55 1.60
C VAL A 99 8.85 -0.14 2.11
N LYS A 100 7.85 0.49 2.74
CA LYS A 100 7.97 1.83 3.33
C LYS A 100 8.94 1.79 4.53
N HIS A 101 10.02 2.56 4.49
CA HIS A 101 11.02 2.58 5.55
C HIS A 101 11.90 3.84 5.52
N GLY A 102 12.23 4.38 6.69
CA GLY A 102 13.17 5.51 6.81
C GLY A 102 12.54 6.89 6.60
N GLY A 103 11.23 7.05 6.82
CA GLY A 103 10.55 8.35 6.78
C GLY A 103 10.17 8.78 5.37
N ARG A 104 10.21 10.10 5.12
CA ARG A 104 9.80 10.70 3.84
C ARG A 104 11.01 10.99 2.93
N ASN A 105 10.81 10.88 1.62
CA ASN A 105 11.75 11.34 0.60
C ASN A 105 11.65 12.86 0.40
N ARG A 106 12.42 13.42 -0.54
CA ARG A 106 12.45 14.88 -0.77
C ARG A 106 11.16 15.47 -1.34
N TRP A 107 10.27 14.62 -1.85
CA TRP A 107 8.97 15.01 -2.40
C TRP A 107 7.84 14.88 -1.38
N GLY A 108 8.14 14.38 -0.17
CA GLY A 108 7.14 14.20 0.89
C GLY A 108 6.43 12.85 0.86
N ASP A 109 6.80 11.93 -0.04
CA ASP A 109 6.28 10.55 -0.07
C ASP A 109 7.08 9.64 0.86
N ASP A 110 6.53 8.49 1.24
CA ASP A 110 7.27 7.51 2.04
C ASP A 110 8.46 6.94 1.25
N ASN A 111 9.62 6.82 1.89
CA ASN A 111 10.79 6.15 1.32
C ASN A 111 10.51 4.65 1.13
N THR A 112 10.89 4.07 0.00
CA THR A 112 10.66 2.65 -0.35
C THR A 112 11.94 1.87 -0.67
N PRO A 113 12.96 1.89 0.20
CA PRO A 113 14.32 1.48 -0.15
C PRO A 113 14.50 -0.01 -0.47
N VAL A 114 13.46 -0.84 -0.27
CA VAL A 114 13.45 -2.25 -0.66
C VAL A 114 12.18 -2.56 -1.45
N ILE A 115 12.36 -3.19 -2.60
CA ILE A 115 11.26 -3.70 -3.44
C ILE A 115 11.26 -5.22 -3.33
N LEU A 116 10.13 -5.77 -2.88
CA LEU A 116 9.88 -7.21 -2.92
C LEU A 116 9.10 -7.53 -4.19
N THR A 117 9.74 -8.23 -5.12
CA THR A 117 9.14 -8.60 -6.41
C THR A 117 8.68 -10.05 -6.38
N PHE A 118 7.39 -10.27 -6.13
CA PHE A 118 6.77 -11.58 -6.21
C PHE A 118 6.53 -11.98 -7.67
N ASN A 119 6.59 -13.28 -7.89
CA ASN A 119 6.59 -13.87 -9.22
C ASN A 119 7.70 -13.27 -10.10
N ALA A 120 8.86 -12.98 -9.50
CA ALA A 120 10.02 -12.45 -10.21
C ALA A 120 10.36 -13.30 -11.45
N ASP A 121 10.78 -12.63 -12.52
CA ASP A 121 10.98 -13.23 -13.84
C ASP A 121 9.72 -13.93 -14.38
N GLU A 122 8.54 -13.49 -13.93
CA GLU A 122 7.21 -14.05 -14.26
C GLU A 122 7.05 -15.53 -13.82
N LYS A 123 7.85 -15.98 -12.86
CA LYS A 123 7.84 -17.36 -12.35
C LYS A 123 7.16 -17.45 -11.00
N ARG A 124 6.06 -18.19 -10.94
CA ARG A 124 5.32 -18.40 -9.68
C ARG A 124 6.24 -18.88 -8.55
N GLY A 125 6.12 -18.26 -7.38
CA GLY A 125 6.92 -18.60 -6.21
C GLY A 125 8.38 -18.14 -6.27
N ALA A 126 8.80 -17.42 -7.31
CA ALA A 126 10.03 -16.63 -7.28
C ALA A 126 9.79 -15.34 -6.49
N LEU A 127 10.80 -14.91 -5.72
CA LEU A 127 10.79 -13.62 -5.05
C LEU A 127 12.20 -13.02 -5.09
N THR A 128 12.32 -11.76 -5.51
CA THR A 128 13.52 -10.96 -5.28
C THR A 128 13.27 -9.88 -4.24
N ALA A 129 14.32 -9.53 -3.51
CA ALA A 129 14.32 -8.43 -2.56
C ALA A 129 15.49 -7.51 -2.93
N GLU A 130 15.17 -6.40 -3.59
CA GLU A 130 16.18 -5.54 -4.19
C GLU A 130 16.22 -4.20 -3.48
N LEU A 131 17.42 -3.67 -3.29
CA LEU A 131 17.59 -2.27 -2.88
C LEU A 131 17.14 -1.37 -4.02
N GLU A 132 16.22 -0.47 -3.74
CA GLU A 132 15.87 0.59 -4.68
C GLU A 132 17.10 1.49 -4.90
N ASN A 133 17.36 1.87 -6.15
CA ASN A 133 18.42 2.82 -6.44
C ASN A 133 17.95 4.25 -6.08
N PRO A 134 18.53 4.90 -5.06
CA PRO A 134 18.08 6.23 -4.63
C PRO A 134 18.47 7.34 -5.62
N GLY A 135 19.25 7.03 -6.67
CA GLY A 135 19.75 8.00 -7.63
C GLY A 135 20.58 9.09 -6.93
N LYS A 136 20.03 10.32 -6.85
CA LYS A 136 20.67 11.46 -6.16
C LYS A 136 20.22 11.63 -4.71
N GLU A 137 19.25 10.85 -4.25
CA GLU A 137 18.77 10.92 -2.87
C GLU A 137 19.76 10.28 -1.91
N ARG A 138 19.71 10.70 -0.64
CA ARG A 138 20.53 10.08 0.41
C ARG A 138 20.03 8.64 0.61
N PRO A 139 20.91 7.63 0.60
CA PRO A 139 20.51 6.26 0.89
C PRO A 139 19.85 6.13 2.25
N VAL A 140 18.75 5.39 2.30
CA VAL A 140 18.09 5.03 3.56
C VAL A 140 18.85 3.90 4.22
N THR A 141 19.26 4.10 5.46
CA THR A 141 19.84 3.03 6.28
C THR A 141 18.76 2.03 6.66
N LEU A 142 18.97 0.76 6.33
CA LEU A 142 18.06 -0.32 6.68
C LEU A 142 18.30 -0.82 8.10
N ASP A 143 17.23 -1.23 8.78
CA ASP A 143 17.36 -2.03 10.00
C ASP A 143 17.88 -3.46 9.70
N GLY A 144 18.31 -4.16 10.76
CA GLY A 144 18.93 -5.48 10.63
C GLY A 144 18.11 -6.48 9.80
N PRO A 145 16.82 -6.71 10.12
CA PRO A 145 16.00 -7.66 9.37
C PRO A 145 15.84 -7.29 7.88
N LEU A 146 15.60 -6.01 7.56
CA LEU A 146 15.40 -5.59 6.18
C LEU A 146 16.72 -5.61 5.38
N ALA A 147 17.84 -5.23 6.02
CA ALA A 147 19.18 -5.38 5.45
C ALA A 147 19.52 -6.85 5.15
N SER A 148 19.21 -7.77 6.08
CA SER A 148 19.44 -9.20 5.90
C SER A 148 18.66 -9.76 4.70
N VAL A 149 17.41 -9.33 4.53
CA VAL A 149 16.57 -9.73 3.40
C VAL A 149 17.11 -9.19 2.08
N ALA A 150 17.43 -7.90 2.01
CA ALA A 150 17.98 -7.28 0.80
C ALA A 150 19.34 -7.89 0.41
N GLN A 151 20.18 -8.24 1.39
CA GLN A 151 21.46 -8.91 1.15
C GLN A 151 21.30 -10.32 0.58
N ALA A 152 20.29 -11.08 1.05
CA ALA A 152 20.01 -12.41 0.50
C ALA A 152 19.49 -12.34 -0.95
N GLY A 153 18.71 -11.30 -1.27
CA GLY A 153 18.39 -10.86 -2.63
C GLY A 153 17.42 -11.75 -3.42
N ARG A 154 17.55 -13.08 -3.34
CA ARG A 154 16.68 -14.03 -4.06
C ARG A 154 16.15 -15.10 -3.12
N PHE A 155 14.86 -15.35 -3.28
CA PHE A 155 14.08 -16.27 -2.48
C PHE A 155 13.23 -17.16 -3.38
N ARG A 156 12.83 -18.30 -2.85
CA ARG A 156 11.79 -19.16 -3.42
C ARG A 156 10.77 -19.46 -2.36
N LEU A 157 9.51 -19.58 -2.78
CA LEU A 157 8.46 -20.13 -1.96
C LEU A 157 8.95 -21.51 -1.48
N CYS A 158 8.88 -21.72 -0.18
CA CYS A 158 9.29 -22.98 0.40
C CYS A 158 8.45 -24.10 -0.19
N SER A 159 9.11 -25.19 -0.57
CA SER A 159 8.38 -26.42 -0.80
C SER A 159 7.75 -26.84 0.53
N THR A 160 6.44 -27.06 0.53
CA THR A 160 5.90 -28.07 1.43
C THR A 160 6.62 -29.34 1.03
N GLN A 161 7.57 -29.84 1.82
CA GLN A 161 8.08 -31.19 1.58
C GLN A 161 6.84 -32.09 1.56
N ALA A 162 6.48 -32.58 0.37
CA ALA A 162 5.58 -33.72 0.25
C ALA A 162 6.33 -34.84 0.98
N LYS A 163 5.84 -35.13 2.19
CA LYS A 163 6.31 -36.25 2.97
C LYS A 163 5.61 -37.50 2.46
#